data_AF-K4IRL4-F1
#
_entry.id   AF-K4IRL4-F1
#
_cell.length_a   1.000
_cell.length_b   1.000
_cell.length_c   1.000
_cell.angle_alpha   90.00
_cell.angle_beta   90.00
_cell.angle_gamma   90.00
#
_symmetry.space_group_name_H-M   'P 1'
#
loop_
_entity.id
_entity.type
_entity.pdbx_description
1 polymer ?
#
loop_
_entity_poly.entity_id
_entity_poly.type
_entity_poly.pdbx_seq_one_letter_code
_entity_poly.pdbx_strand_id
1 'polypeptide(L)'
;MEGFEWGCFNSPISDARNINIGTELENTIAIVTFHNEFNTFYDNPEQCSSISNGTVPAKACLELVIEGFDNWPLPLEGELLLIYENLHLNGLGNFDVDSILNWNSTDHDDNTVTATDF
;
A
#
# COMPACT_ATOMS: atom_id res chain seq x y z
N MET A 1 -18.09 2.61 -3.34
CA MET A 1 -17.09 2.25 -2.32
C MET A 1 -15.93 3.18 -2.59
N GLU A 2 -15.61 4.09 -1.68
CA GLU A 2 -14.40 4.90 -1.86
C GLU A 2 -13.20 3.97 -1.65
N GLY A 3 -12.26 3.98 -2.58
CA GLY A 3 -11.09 3.12 -2.56
C GLY A 3 -10.10 3.53 -1.47
N PHE A 4 -9.11 2.67 -1.22
CA PHE A 4 -7.99 3.00 -0.36
C PHE A 4 -7.16 4.13 -0.95
N GLU A 5 -6.70 5.07 -0.12
CA GLU A 5 -5.72 6.09 -0.47
C GLU A 5 -4.32 5.60 -0.11
N TRP A 6 -3.36 5.69 -1.02
CA TRP A 6 -1.99 5.27 -0.73
C TRP A 6 -1.34 6.12 0.37
N GLY A 7 -1.57 7.44 0.30
CA GLY A 7 -1.08 8.42 1.26
C GLY A 7 -1.39 9.85 0.81
N CYS A 8 -0.64 10.83 1.35
CA CYS A 8 -0.90 12.24 1.09
C CYS A 8 -0.28 12.75 -0.21
N PHE A 9 -1.08 13.45 -1.01
CA PHE A 9 -0.62 14.08 -2.24
C PHE A 9 0.55 15.05 -1.98
N ASN A 10 1.57 15.01 -2.84
CA ASN A 10 2.77 15.87 -2.77
C ASN A 10 3.49 15.77 -1.40
N SER A 11 3.46 14.59 -0.79
CA SER A 11 4.14 14.28 0.48
C SER A 11 4.95 12.99 0.35
N PRO A 12 6.13 13.03 -0.31
CA PRO A 12 6.93 11.83 -0.52
C PRO A 12 7.37 11.18 0.78
N ILE A 13 7.41 9.85 0.77
CA ILE A 13 7.87 9.01 1.87
C ILE A 13 9.17 8.34 1.39
N SER A 14 10.30 9.06 1.49
CA SER A 14 11.59 8.57 1.00
C SER A 14 12.02 7.23 1.58
N ASP A 15 11.58 6.94 2.81
CA ASP A 15 11.88 5.70 3.51
C ASP A 15 11.05 4.51 2.99
N ALA A 16 10.05 4.76 2.13
CA ALA A 16 9.26 3.77 1.41
C ALA A 16 9.76 3.54 -0.04
N ARG A 17 11.03 3.89 -0.33
CA ARG A 17 11.64 3.73 -1.66
C ARG A 17 12.53 2.51 -1.80
N ASN A 18 12.44 1.54 -0.87
CA ASN A 18 13.20 0.30 -1.03
C ASN A 18 12.66 -0.50 -2.21
N ILE A 19 13.56 -1.04 -3.03
CA ILE A 19 13.25 -1.78 -4.27
C ILE A 19 13.71 -3.24 -4.21
N ASN A 20 14.45 -3.62 -3.17
CA ASN A 20 14.97 -4.97 -3.03
C ASN A 20 13.84 -5.87 -2.52
N ILE A 21 13.54 -6.96 -3.22
CA ILE A 21 12.56 -7.97 -2.78
C ILE A 21 12.89 -8.44 -1.36
N GLY A 22 11.88 -8.59 -0.50
CA GLY A 22 12.06 -8.88 0.93
C GLY A 22 12.21 -7.63 1.82
N THR A 23 11.95 -6.43 1.30
CA THR A 23 11.94 -5.15 2.06
C THR A 23 10.54 -4.50 2.13
N GLU A 24 9.50 -5.22 1.73
CA GLU A 24 8.10 -4.79 1.72
C GLU A 24 7.61 -4.33 3.10
N LEU A 25 8.09 -5.01 4.16
CA LEU A 25 7.76 -4.64 5.54
C LEU A 25 8.37 -3.28 5.92
N GLU A 26 9.60 -2.98 5.48
CA GLU A 26 10.26 -1.71 5.78
C GLU A 26 9.48 -0.55 5.13
N ASN A 27 9.10 -0.69 3.86
CA ASN A 27 8.29 0.31 3.18
C ASN A 27 6.90 0.45 3.81
N THR A 28 6.25 -0.67 4.14
CA THR A 28 4.92 -0.67 4.78
C THR A 28 4.97 0.08 6.13
N ILE A 29 6.00 -0.17 6.95
CA ILE A 29 6.22 0.52 8.22
C ILE A 29 6.49 2.00 7.98
N ALA A 30 7.28 2.38 6.97
CA ALA A 30 7.55 3.78 6.65
C ALA A 30 6.27 4.55 6.31
N ILE A 31 5.39 3.98 5.48
CA ILE A 31 4.10 4.59 5.13
C ILE A 31 3.22 4.79 6.37
N VAL A 32 3.13 3.77 7.23
CA VAL A 32 2.34 3.86 8.47
C VAL A 32 2.95 4.86 9.45
N THR A 33 4.28 4.91 9.55
CA THR A 33 4.99 5.86 10.42
C THR A 33 4.71 7.30 9.98
N PHE A 34 4.83 7.59 8.69
CA PHE A 34 4.48 8.90 8.14
C PHE A 34 3.07 9.35 8.53
N HIS A 35 2.05 8.47 8.38
CA HIS A 35 0.68 8.82 8.75
C HIS A 35 0.48 8.97 10.26
N ASN A 36 1.24 8.22 11.08
CA ASN A 36 1.21 8.36 12.54
C ASN A 36 1.83 9.66 13.05
N GLU A 37 2.66 10.35 12.25
CA GLU A 37 3.21 11.66 12.62
C GLU A 37 2.15 12.77 12.60
N PHE A 38 1.08 12.58 11.83
CA PHE A 38 -0.11 13.41 11.91
C PHE A 38 -0.92 13.03 13.15
N ASN A 39 -1.10 13.99 14.05
CA ASN A 39 -1.90 13.77 15.25
C ASN A 39 -3.35 13.45 14.84
N THR A 40 -3.76 12.18 15.01
CA THR A 40 -5.11 11.66 14.71
C THR A 40 -5.48 11.60 13.23
N PHE A 41 -4.55 11.39 12.28
CA PHE A 41 -4.90 11.31 10.84
C PHE A 41 -6.07 10.35 10.55
N TYR A 42 -6.06 9.16 11.16
CA TYR A 42 -7.13 8.16 10.93
C TYR A 42 -8.52 8.61 11.44
N ASP A 43 -8.57 9.53 12.40
CA ASP A 43 -9.82 10.12 12.92
C ASP A 43 -10.14 11.48 12.26
N ASN A 44 -9.12 12.13 11.67
CA ASN A 44 -9.20 13.46 11.08
C ASN A 44 -8.29 13.55 9.83
N PRO A 45 -8.73 12.96 8.70
CA PRO A 45 -7.93 12.85 7.48
C PRO A 45 -7.81 14.16 6.70
N GLU A 46 -8.60 15.18 7.05
CA GLU A 46 -8.51 16.52 6.45
C GLU A 46 -7.13 17.17 6.60
N GLN A 47 -6.28 16.65 7.50
CA GLN A 47 -4.86 17.03 7.63
C GLN A 47 -4.05 16.77 6.35
N CYS A 48 -4.48 15.78 5.57
CA CYS A 48 -3.86 15.38 4.32
C CYS A 48 -4.46 16.18 3.15
N SER A 49 -5.78 16.17 3.02
CA SER A 49 -6.54 17.02 2.10
C SER A 49 -8.03 17.01 2.46
N SER A 50 -8.80 17.99 1.98
CA SER A 50 -10.26 18.05 2.22
C SER A 50 -11.05 16.92 1.54
N ILE A 51 -10.42 16.09 0.72
CA ILE A 51 -11.03 14.92 0.08
C ILE A 51 -10.49 13.60 0.63
N SER A 52 -9.53 13.64 1.56
CA SER A 52 -8.93 12.43 2.12
C SER A 52 -9.93 11.68 2.98
N ASN A 53 -10.02 10.37 2.79
CA ASN A 53 -10.95 9.49 3.51
C ASN A 53 -10.31 8.75 4.71
N GLY A 54 -9.03 8.99 4.98
CA GLY A 54 -8.31 8.43 6.14
C GLY A 54 -7.94 6.96 6.02
N THR A 55 -8.15 6.35 4.85
CA THR A 55 -7.72 4.99 4.58
C THR A 55 -6.26 4.96 4.16
N VAL A 56 -5.51 3.94 4.60
CA VAL A 56 -4.13 3.70 4.17
C VAL A 56 -3.95 2.19 4.01
N PRO A 57 -3.67 1.66 2.80
CA PRO A 57 -3.59 0.23 2.56
C PRO A 57 -2.49 -0.43 3.41
N ALA A 58 -1.33 0.25 3.56
CA ALA A 58 -0.25 -0.22 4.42
C ALA A 58 -0.70 -0.45 5.88
N LYS A 59 -1.54 0.44 6.42
CA LYS A 59 -2.09 0.30 7.77
C LYS A 59 -3.06 -0.88 7.84
N ALA A 60 -3.96 -0.97 6.88
CA ALA A 60 -4.94 -2.06 6.82
C ALA A 60 -4.26 -3.44 6.71
N CYS A 61 -3.20 -3.56 5.91
CA CYS A 61 -2.42 -4.80 5.78
C CYS A 61 -1.77 -5.19 7.12
N LEU A 62 -1.12 -4.25 7.83
CA LEU A 62 -0.48 -4.55 9.11
C LEU A 62 -1.45 -4.92 10.24
N GLU A 63 -2.68 -4.40 10.20
CA GLU A 63 -3.74 -4.70 11.18
C GLU A 63 -4.59 -5.91 10.81
N LEU A 64 -4.48 -6.41 9.58
CA LEU A 64 -5.20 -7.56 9.11
C LEU A 64 -4.75 -8.82 9.85
N VAL A 65 -5.71 -9.54 10.42
CA VAL A 65 -5.47 -10.84 11.05
C VAL A 65 -6.25 -11.91 10.29
N ILE A 66 -5.53 -12.83 9.66
CA ILE A 66 -6.11 -13.97 8.94
C ILE A 66 -5.64 -15.24 9.63
N GLU A 67 -6.59 -16.04 10.13
CA GLU A 67 -6.31 -17.33 10.79
C GLU A 67 -5.30 -17.25 11.95
N GLY A 68 -5.19 -16.08 12.59
CA GLY A 68 -4.25 -15.85 13.70
C GLY A 68 -2.86 -15.35 13.28
N PHE A 69 -2.63 -15.16 11.97
CA PHE A 69 -1.43 -14.49 11.44
C PHE A 69 -1.72 -13.01 11.19
N ASP A 70 -0.83 -12.16 11.68
CA ASP A 70 -0.86 -10.71 11.57
C ASP A 70 0.37 -10.18 10.82
N ASN A 71 0.50 -8.85 10.73
CA ASN A 71 1.63 -8.16 10.12
C ASN A 71 1.86 -8.50 8.64
N TRP A 72 0.77 -8.63 7.88
CA TRP A 72 0.86 -8.75 6.42
C TRP A 72 1.41 -7.44 5.84
N PRO A 73 2.59 -7.44 5.19
CA PRO A 73 3.09 -6.24 4.53
C PRO A 73 2.28 -5.96 3.26
N LEU A 74 2.19 -4.69 2.89
CA LEU A 74 1.74 -4.32 1.55
C LEU A 74 2.88 -4.68 0.57
N PRO A 75 2.62 -5.44 -0.52
CA PRO A 75 3.69 -5.91 -1.40
C PRO A 75 4.48 -4.77 -2.04
N LEU A 76 5.75 -5.03 -2.41
CA LEU A 76 6.53 -4.13 -3.26
C LEU A 76 6.04 -4.17 -4.72
N GLU A 77 6.34 -3.12 -5.50
CA GLU A 77 6.08 -3.12 -6.94
C GLU A 77 6.72 -4.34 -7.63
N GLY A 78 8.00 -4.63 -7.33
CA GLY A 78 8.71 -5.78 -7.89
C GLY A 78 8.12 -7.13 -7.47
N GLU A 79 7.47 -7.20 -6.31
CA GLU A 79 6.80 -8.42 -5.85
C GLU A 79 5.42 -8.59 -6.49
N LEU A 80 4.66 -7.51 -6.67
CA LEU A 80 3.43 -7.53 -7.48
C LEU A 80 3.74 -7.98 -8.91
N LEU A 81 4.85 -7.53 -9.50
CA LEU A 81 5.28 -8.00 -10.81
C LEU A 81 5.53 -9.52 -10.80
N LEU A 82 6.21 -10.05 -9.78
CA LEU A 82 6.42 -11.49 -9.65
C LEU A 82 5.12 -12.26 -9.45
N ILE A 83 4.16 -11.73 -8.68
CA ILE A 83 2.83 -12.31 -8.51
C ILE A 83 2.11 -12.35 -9.87
N TYR A 84 2.16 -11.25 -10.63
CA TYR A 84 1.57 -11.18 -11.96
C TYR A 84 2.18 -12.22 -12.90
N GLU A 85 3.51 -12.23 -13.03
CA GLU A 85 4.23 -13.08 -13.97
C GLU A 85 4.13 -14.58 -13.65
N ASN A 86 4.21 -14.94 -12.36
CA ASN A 86 4.29 -16.34 -11.96
C ASN A 86 2.94 -16.93 -11.57
N LEU A 87 2.01 -16.14 -11.04
CA LEU A 87 0.72 -16.64 -10.57
C LEU A 87 -0.41 -16.23 -11.50
N HIS A 88 -0.64 -14.93 -11.70
CA HIS A 88 -1.78 -14.45 -12.49
C HIS A 88 -1.74 -14.96 -13.93
N LEU A 89 -0.61 -14.81 -14.65
CA LEU A 89 -0.46 -15.31 -16.02
C LEU A 89 -0.64 -16.82 -16.17
N ASN A 90 -0.50 -17.58 -15.08
CA ASN A 90 -0.69 -19.03 -15.05
C ASN A 90 -2.09 -19.44 -14.53
N GLY A 91 -3.00 -18.49 -14.32
CA GLY A 91 -4.35 -18.75 -13.82
C GLY A 91 -4.36 -19.25 -12.37
N LEU A 92 -3.38 -18.84 -11.56
CA LEU A 92 -3.25 -19.18 -10.15
C LEU A 92 -3.60 -17.97 -9.27
N GLY A 93 -4.00 -18.23 -8.02
CA GLY A 93 -4.20 -17.17 -7.01
C GLY A 93 -5.57 -16.49 -7.00
N ASN A 94 -6.46 -16.79 -7.96
CA ASN A 94 -7.83 -16.26 -8.03
C ASN A 94 -7.89 -14.72 -7.96
N PHE A 95 -6.99 -14.03 -8.67
CA PHE A 95 -6.94 -12.57 -8.72
C PHE A 95 -8.09 -11.93 -9.50
N ASP A 96 -8.98 -12.71 -10.12
CA ASP A 96 -10.16 -12.27 -10.91
C ASP A 96 -11.28 -11.61 -10.07
N VAL A 97 -10.93 -10.85 -9.04
CA VAL A 97 -11.85 -10.06 -8.21
C VAL A 97 -11.94 -8.64 -8.79
N ASP A 98 -12.90 -8.44 -9.68
CA ASP A 98 -13.46 -7.14 -10.13
C ASP A 98 -12.47 -5.96 -10.24
N SER A 99 -11.50 -5.97 -11.17
CA SER A 99 -10.73 -4.78 -11.65
C SER A 99 -10.39 -3.75 -10.55
N ILE A 100 -9.87 -4.24 -9.42
CA ILE A 100 -9.39 -3.40 -8.32
C ILE A 100 -7.90 -3.18 -8.54
N LEU A 101 -7.50 -1.91 -8.62
CA LEU A 101 -6.10 -1.53 -8.61
C LEU A 101 -5.41 -2.06 -7.34
N ASN A 102 -4.33 -2.82 -7.51
CA ASN A 102 -3.52 -3.34 -6.41
C ASN A 102 -2.45 -2.32 -6.05
N TRP A 103 -2.59 -1.68 -4.89
CA TRP A 103 -1.54 -0.82 -4.33
C TRP A 103 -0.28 -1.61 -3.99
N ASN A 104 0.88 -1.00 -4.16
CA ASN A 104 2.15 -1.48 -3.61
C ASN A 104 2.74 -0.47 -2.61
N SER A 105 3.75 -0.87 -1.86
CA SER A 105 4.40 -0.02 -0.86
C SER A 105 5.56 0.84 -1.40
N THR A 106 5.77 0.92 -2.71
CA THR A 106 6.91 1.63 -3.30
C THR A 106 6.54 3.07 -3.66
N ASP A 107 7.19 4.03 -3.00
CA ASP A 107 7.22 5.44 -3.44
C ASP A 107 8.28 5.57 -4.56
N HIS A 108 7.92 6.18 -5.69
CA HIS A 108 8.87 6.36 -6.81
C HIS A 108 9.56 7.72 -6.76
N ASP A 109 8.79 8.79 -6.53
CA ASP A 109 9.29 10.15 -6.46
C ASP A 109 8.33 11.08 -5.69
N ASP A 110 8.58 12.39 -5.75
CA ASP A 110 7.86 13.40 -4.99
C ASP A 110 6.34 13.45 -5.25
N ASN A 111 5.85 12.83 -6.33
CA ASN A 111 4.44 12.89 -6.72
C ASN A 111 3.88 11.57 -7.24
N THR A 112 4.66 10.49 -7.30
CA THR A 112 4.23 9.25 -7.97
C THR A 112 4.34 8.02 -7.08
N VAL A 113 3.22 7.30 -7.05
CA VAL A 113 3.06 5.96 -6.52
C VAL A 113 2.31 5.16 -7.57
N THR A 114 2.48 3.85 -7.56
CA THR A 114 1.90 2.97 -8.58
C THR A 114 0.87 2.03 -7.98
N ALA A 115 -0.09 1.63 -8.81
CA ALA A 115 -0.97 0.51 -8.57
C ALA A 115 -1.06 -0.32 -9.83
N THR A 116 -1.20 -1.63 -9.69
CA THR A 116 -1.22 -2.56 -10.83
C THR A 116 -2.60 -3.22 -10.93
N ASP A 117 -3.17 -3.21 -12.13
CA ASP A 117 -4.40 -3.95 -12.45
C ASP A 117 -4.03 -5.28 -13.10
N PHE A 118 -4.46 -6.39 -12.51
CA PHE A 118 -4.37 -7.74 -13.07
C PHE A 118 -5.37 -8.67 -12.38
#